data_AF-A0A5B7UP77-F1
#
_entry.id   AF-A0A5B7UP77-F1
#
_cell.length_a   1.000
_cell.length_b   1.000
_cell.length_c   1.000
_cell.angle_alpha   90.00
_cell.angle_beta   90.00
_cell.angle_gamma   90.00
#
_symmetry.space_group_name_H-M   'P 1'
#
loop_
_entity.id
_entity.type
_entity.pdbx_description
1 polymer ?
#
loop_
_entity_poly.entity_id
_entity_poly.type
_entity_poly.pdbx_seq_one_letter_code
_entity_poly.pdbx_strand_id
1 'polypeptide(L)'
;MITAYRPGSRGVRAWTPPARPTGKGVDWIAVERAADGDLDPALLGNEERRQTALVLIRRGMPRRFIAQRIGISEYWITKWGEAA
;
A
#
# COMPACT_ATOMS: atom_id res chain seq x y z
N MET A 1 -1.32 -30.58 4.95
CA MET A 1 -2.38 -29.55 4.79
C MET A 1 -1.74 -28.21 5.03
N ILE A 2 -1.69 -27.34 4.02
CA ILE A 2 -1.09 -26.00 4.14
C ILE A 2 -2.16 -25.11 4.76
N THR A 3 -1.93 -24.65 5.99
CA THR A 3 -2.83 -23.76 6.73
C THR A 3 -2.95 -22.43 5.99
N ALA A 4 -4.10 -22.19 5.37
CA ALA A 4 -4.43 -20.91 4.78
C ALA A 4 -4.51 -19.85 5.89
N TYR A 5 -3.66 -18.82 5.79
CA TYR A 5 -3.68 -17.65 6.67
C TYR A 5 -5.00 -16.91 6.49
N ARG A 6 -5.84 -16.91 7.54
CA ARG A 6 -7.08 -16.13 7.63
C ARG A 6 -6.77 -14.87 8.47
N PRO A 7 -6.68 -13.67 7.87
CA PRO A 7 -6.43 -12.47 8.66
C PRO A 7 -7.62 -12.23 9.58
N GLY A 8 -7.30 -12.04 10.86
CA GLY A 8 -8.26 -11.98 11.94
C GLY A 8 -9.20 -10.79 11.84
N SER A 9 -10.49 -11.10 11.89
CA SER A 9 -11.58 -10.15 12.12
C SER A 9 -11.52 -9.62 13.57
N ARG A 10 -10.54 -8.75 13.88
CA ARG A 10 -10.51 -8.00 15.14
C ARG A 10 -11.04 -6.60 14.91
N GLY A 11 -12.33 -6.40 15.19
CA GLY A 11 -12.92 -5.14 15.62
C GLY A 11 -12.40 -3.85 14.96
N VAL A 12 -12.25 -3.85 13.63
CA VAL A 12 -11.76 -2.67 12.91
C VAL A 12 -12.88 -1.63 12.92
N ARG A 13 -12.77 -0.64 13.80
CA ARG A 13 -13.37 0.68 13.60
C ARG A 13 -13.03 1.05 12.16
N ALA A 14 -14.01 0.98 11.27
CA ALA A 14 -13.82 1.19 9.84
C ALA A 14 -13.09 2.53 9.69
N TRP A 15 -11.81 2.46 9.33
CA TRP A 15 -11.07 3.67 9.06
C TRP A 15 -11.58 4.15 7.72
N THR A 16 -12.45 5.14 7.79
CA THR A 16 -12.88 5.87 6.62
C THR A 16 -11.70 6.76 6.25
N PRO A 17 -11.08 6.57 5.07
CA PRO A 17 -10.10 7.54 4.59
C PRO A 17 -10.74 8.93 4.61
N PRO A 18 -9.98 10.00 4.85
CA PRO A 18 -10.53 11.34 4.65
C PRO A 18 -11.09 11.42 3.22
N ALA A 19 -12.29 12.00 3.07
CA ALA A 19 -13.01 12.09 1.78
C ALA A 19 -12.20 12.76 0.65
N ARG A 20 -11.07 13.37 1.00
CA ARG A 20 -9.96 13.68 0.11
C ARG A 20 -8.67 13.16 0.76
N PRO A 21 -7.83 12.36 0.07
CA PRO A 21 -6.43 12.26 0.48
C PRO A 21 -5.93 13.69 0.55
N THR A 22 -5.44 14.09 1.73
CA THR A 22 -5.26 15.49 2.12
C THR A 22 -4.64 16.27 0.97
N GLY A 23 -5.36 17.27 0.44
CA GLY A 23 -4.92 18.10 -0.69
C GLY A 23 -3.59 18.85 -0.47
N LYS A 24 -2.95 18.64 0.69
CA LYS A 24 -1.54 18.90 0.98
C LYS A 24 -1.00 17.78 1.88
N GLY A 25 -0.17 16.88 1.34
CA GLY A 25 0.62 15.91 2.12
C GLY A 25 0.20 14.44 1.93
N VAL A 26 1.12 13.54 2.27
CA VAL A 26 0.94 12.07 2.24
C VAL A 26 0.27 11.63 3.53
N ASP A 27 -0.84 10.88 3.44
CA ASP A 27 -1.40 10.18 4.59
C ASP A 27 -0.58 8.91 4.89
N TRP A 28 0.36 9.03 5.82
CA TRP A 28 1.23 7.92 6.22
C TRP A 28 0.47 6.76 6.88
N ILE A 29 -0.72 7.00 7.45
CA ILE A 29 -1.56 5.91 7.99
C ILE A 29 -2.15 5.11 6.83
N ALA A 30 -2.59 5.79 5.77
CA ALA A 30 -3.06 5.12 4.56
C ALA A 30 -1.95 4.27 3.93
N VAL A 31 -0.73 4.82 3.86
CA VAL A 31 0.47 4.13 3.34
C VAL A 31 0.77 2.86 4.13
N GLU A 32 0.86 2.94 5.46
CA GLU A 32 1.15 1.78 6.31
C GLU A 32 0.07 0.71 6.19
N ARG A 33 -1.22 1.10 6.22
CA ARG A 33 -2.33 0.13 6.09
C ARG A 33 -2.36 -0.53 4.72
N ALA A 34 -2.07 0.20 3.65
CA ALA A 34 -1.97 -0.38 2.32
C ALA A 34 -0.77 -1.32 2.19
N ALA A 35 0.36 -0.99 2.82
CA ALA A 35 1.53 -1.87 2.87
C ALA A 35 1.19 -3.17 3.60
N ASP A 36 0.44 -3.08 4.71
CA ASP A 36 -0.01 -4.25 5.48
C ASP A 36 -1.16 -5.00 4.77
N GLY A 37 -1.83 -4.38 3.80
CA GLY A 37 -2.97 -4.92 3.02
C GLY A 37 -4.33 -4.80 3.71
N ASP A 38 -4.41 -3.95 4.71
CA ASP A 38 -5.64 -3.63 5.45
C ASP A 38 -6.40 -2.46 4.82
N LEU A 39 -5.92 -1.93 3.68
CA LEU A 39 -6.55 -0.84 2.94
C LEU A 39 -6.62 -1.17 1.43
N ASP A 40 -7.76 -0.86 0.82
CA ASP A 40 -7.94 -0.96 -0.62
C ASP A 40 -7.04 0.08 -1.34
N PRO A 41 -6.13 -0.34 -2.23
CA PRO A 41 -5.25 0.57 -2.97
C PRO A 41 -6.00 1.55 -3.90
N ALA A 42 -7.26 1.28 -4.25
CA ALA A 42 -8.11 2.21 -4.99
C ALA A 42 -8.36 3.52 -4.23
N LEU A 43 -8.25 3.50 -2.89
CA LEU A 43 -8.44 4.65 -2.02
C LEU A 43 -7.19 5.53 -1.88
N LEU A 44 -6.04 5.05 -2.36
CA LEU A 44 -4.78 5.79 -2.31
C LEU A 44 -4.65 6.76 -3.48
N GLY A 45 -4.19 7.98 -3.20
CA GLY A 45 -3.67 8.91 -4.19
C GLY A 45 -2.32 8.45 -4.77
N ASN A 46 -1.90 9.06 -5.89
CA ASN A 46 -0.67 8.68 -6.59
C ASN A 46 0.59 8.75 -5.71
N GLU A 47 0.69 9.79 -4.87
CA GLU A 47 1.86 9.94 -3.98
C GLU A 47 1.84 8.89 -2.85
N GLU A 48 0.67 8.59 -2.28
CA GLU A 48 0.55 7.54 -1.26
C GLU A 48 0.87 6.16 -1.84
N ARG A 49 0.45 5.88 -3.08
CA ARG A 49 0.85 4.65 -3.78
C ARG A 49 2.35 4.57 -4.00
N ARG A 50 2.99 5.68 -4.37
CA ARG A 50 4.45 5.78 -4.48
C ARG A 50 5.13 5.47 -3.15
N GLN A 51 4.69 6.12 -2.07
CA GLN A 51 5.26 5.89 -0.74
C GLN A 51 5.03 4.45 -0.25
N THR A 52 3.86 3.87 -0.53
CA THR A 52 3.55 2.46 -0.24
C THR A 52 4.50 1.52 -0.99
N ALA A 53 4.75 1.78 -2.27
CA ALA A 53 5.71 1.01 -3.04
C ALA A 53 7.12 1.08 -2.44
N LEU A 54 7.58 2.26 -2.03
CA LEU A 54 8.90 2.44 -1.41
C LEU A 54 9.02 1.71 -0.07
N VAL A 55 7.98 1.75 0.76
CA VAL A 55 7.91 0.97 2.02
C VAL A 55 8.04 -0.52 1.72
N LEU A 56 7.29 -1.04 0.75
CA LEU A 56 7.32 -2.46 0.39
C LEU A 56 8.67 -2.88 -0.23
N ILE A 57 9.30 -2.02 -1.04
CA ILE A 57 10.66 -2.26 -1.57
C ILE A 57 11.66 -2.36 -0.42
N ARG A 58 11.61 -1.44 0.56
CA ARG A 58 12.49 -1.47 1.75
C ARG A 58 12.25 -2.71 2.61
N ARG A 59 11.02 -3.23 2.64
CA ARG A 59 10.67 -4.51 3.28
C ARG A 59 11.16 -5.74 2.47
N GLY A 60 11.82 -5.54 1.32
CA GLY A 60 12.36 -6.62 0.49
C GLY A 60 11.31 -7.36 -0.34
N MET A 61 10.12 -6.78 -0.52
CA MET A 61 9.05 -7.43 -1.29
C MET A 61 9.35 -7.43 -2.79
N PRO A 62 8.99 -8.49 -3.52
CA PRO A 62 9.22 -8.56 -4.96
C PRO A 62 8.31 -7.57 -5.71
N ARG A 63 8.84 -6.90 -6.74
CA ARG A 63 8.14 -5.84 -7.48
C ARG A 63 6.78 -6.29 -8.05
N ARG A 64 6.70 -7.51 -8.57
CA ARG A 64 5.44 -8.12 -9.03
C ARG A 64 4.37 -8.20 -7.93
N PHE A 65 4.77 -8.55 -6.71
CA PHE A 65 3.84 -8.57 -5.57
C PHE A 65 3.39 -7.16 -5.19
N ILE A 66 4.32 -6.20 -5.19
CA ILE A 66 4.03 -4.80 -4.93
C ILE A 66 3.01 -4.29 -5.96
N ALA A 67 3.25 -4.54 -7.25
CA ALA A 67 2.38 -4.17 -8.38
C ALA A 67 0.95 -4.66 -8.21
N GLN A 68 0.79 -5.94 -7.86
CA GLN A 68 -0.51 -6.54 -7.59
C GLN A 68 -1.17 -5.93 -6.36
N ARG A 69 -0.40 -5.63 -5.31
CA ARG A 69 -0.93 -5.10 -4.05
C ARG A 69 -1.41 -3.66 -4.17
N ILE A 70 -0.71 -2.81 -4.92
CA ILE A 70 -1.05 -1.37 -5.05
C ILE A 70 -1.76 -1.02 -6.36
N GLY A 71 -1.95 -1.98 -7.26
CA GLY A 71 -2.61 -1.79 -8.56
C GLY A 71 -1.84 -0.89 -9.53
N ILE A 72 -0.51 -0.97 -9.54
CA ILE A 72 0.38 -0.19 -10.43
C ILE A 72 1.31 -1.11 -11.19
N SER A 73 1.74 -0.72 -12.40
CA SER A 73 2.70 -1.50 -13.19
C SER A 73 4.09 -1.56 -12.54
N GLU A 74 4.77 -2.69 -12.74
CA GLU A 74 6.15 -2.89 -12.26
C GLU A 74 7.13 -1.83 -12.79
N TYR A 75 6.86 -1.25 -13.96
CA TYR A 75 7.63 -0.15 -14.53
C TYR A 75 7.76 1.05 -13.57
N TRP A 76 6.64 1.50 -12.99
CA TRP A 76 6.66 2.63 -12.07
C TRP A 76 7.36 2.30 -10.76
N ILE A 77 7.19 1.07 -10.28
CA ILE A 77 7.83 0.58 -9.06
C ILE A 77 9.35 0.55 -9.24
N THR A 78 9.84 0.06 -10.39
CA THR A 78 11.27 0.10 -10.72
C THR A 78 11.80 1.53 -10.74
N LYS A 79 11.12 2.43 -11.45
CA LYS A 79 11.50 3.84 -11.55
C LYS A 79 11.59 4.53 -10.19
N TRP A 80 10.70 4.20 -9.25
CA TRP A 80 10.74 4.75 -7.90
C TRP A 80 11.82 4.12 -7.04
N GLY A 81 12.05 2.82 -7.19
CA GLY A 81 13.10 2.11 -6.46
C GLY A 81 14.52 2.53 -6.85
N GLU A 82 14.74 3.00 -8.08
CA GLU A 82 16.04 3.56 -8.51
C GLU A 82 16.36 4.91 -7.87
N ALA A 83 15.34 5.63 -7.36
CA ALA A 83 15.48 6.96 -6.78
C ALA A 83 15.45 6.96 -5.24
N ALA A 84 15.44 5.78 -4.60
CA ALA A 84 15.24 5.59 -3.17
C ALA A 84 16.48 5.03 -2.48
#